data_AF-V6LWH5-F1
#
_entry.id   AF-V6LWH5-F1
#
_cell.length_a   1.000
_cell.length_b   1.000
_cell.length_c   1.000
_cell.angle_alpha   90.00
_cell.angle_beta   90.00
_cell.angle_gamma   90.00
#
_symmetry.space_group_name_H-M   'P 1'
#
loop_
_entity.id
_entity.type
_entity.pdbx_description
1 polymer ?
#
loop_
_entity_poly.entity_id
_entity_poly.type
_entity_poly.pdbx_seq_one_letter_code
_entity_poly.pdbx_strand_id
1 'polypeptide(L)'
;MSFVEPHFKKLLWYLQCEEKADRNAAFAIVQRELNSAIKALPFDYLKMMQLLKGLYLYLYKEDDIALQRSIAEGVAELIHACPNQREMEEIFCVEEAFEPEEDEGEDDEIVQNKDYGGPKTLFFRCLLETLIREWNSVDYLRQSKFMYLARQAILQMMISGFSDQGNQHFKYIQTLELVIFSPPRIKNLAVQRSLVLHVIDVWNDSLHAAVKAQKPSKDNFALSISVFGQFLATLEEEAEIQNSILINVFDDFTEISFYQDENFGNYLGQEAPTLQDAFWILGAESAKFREDFENFAQEIEEFVAFWASPESEKYRKLTKTQGLKMREKAHLENLEIVNCEAVRLAKMHQGDAWERYVDKENEEWEYDAKLPVKAMRQESIYVKGYQRKADDL
;
A
#
# COMPACT_ATOMS: atom_id res chain seq x y z
N MET A 1 19.39 -24.87 -2.07
CA MET A 1 20.17 -23.81 -2.77
C MET A 1 20.54 -22.80 -1.70
N SER A 2 21.78 -22.34 -1.65
CA SER A 2 22.22 -21.27 -0.74
C SER A 2 22.17 -19.91 -1.44
N PHE A 3 22.44 -18.81 -0.73
CA PHE A 3 22.54 -17.46 -1.32
C PHE A 3 23.94 -17.10 -1.85
N VAL A 4 24.83 -18.09 -2.02
CA VAL A 4 26.17 -17.88 -2.61
C VAL A 4 26.02 -17.61 -4.12
N GLU A 5 26.87 -16.77 -4.73
CA GLU A 5 26.62 -16.14 -6.04
C GLU A 5 26.20 -17.03 -7.25
N PRO A 6 26.63 -18.30 -7.44
CA PRO A 6 26.04 -19.13 -8.48
C PRO A 6 24.61 -19.61 -8.11
N HIS A 7 24.33 -19.74 -6.82
CA HIS A 7 23.03 -20.16 -6.31
C HIS A 7 22.02 -19.02 -6.19
N PHE A 8 22.45 -17.77 -5.92
CA PHE A 8 21.54 -16.63 -5.90
C PHE A 8 20.91 -16.37 -7.27
N LYS A 9 21.71 -16.30 -8.34
CA LYS A 9 21.18 -16.16 -9.72
C LYS A 9 20.25 -17.31 -10.10
N LYS A 10 20.57 -18.52 -9.67
CA LYS A 10 19.73 -19.70 -9.87
C LYS A 10 18.40 -19.58 -9.13
N LEU A 11 18.42 -19.11 -7.88
CA LEU A 11 17.24 -18.86 -7.06
C LEU A 11 16.32 -17.82 -7.72
N LEU A 12 16.89 -16.70 -8.19
CA LEU A 12 16.16 -15.68 -8.94
C LEU A 12 15.50 -16.25 -10.20
N TRP A 13 16.23 -17.10 -10.92
CA TRP A 13 15.69 -17.78 -12.10
C TRP A 13 14.50 -18.68 -11.75
N TYR A 14 14.57 -19.44 -10.66
CA TYR A 14 13.46 -20.29 -10.23
C TYR A 14 12.22 -19.51 -9.76
N LEU A 15 12.38 -18.33 -9.14
CA LEU A 15 11.25 -17.47 -8.76
C LEU A 15 10.42 -17.01 -9.99
N GLN A 16 11.04 -16.93 -11.15
CA GLN A 16 10.38 -16.52 -12.41
C GLN A 16 10.08 -17.69 -13.37
N CYS A 17 10.33 -18.95 -12.96
CA CYS A 17 10.03 -20.13 -13.78
C CYS A 17 8.53 -20.28 -14.08
N GLU A 18 8.18 -20.97 -15.17
CA GLU A 18 6.78 -21.29 -15.49
C GLU A 18 6.19 -22.34 -14.55
N GLU A 19 7.02 -23.29 -14.10
CA GLU A 19 6.59 -24.36 -13.22
C GLU A 19 6.29 -23.82 -11.82
N LYS A 20 5.05 -24.05 -11.35
CA LYS A 20 4.57 -23.54 -10.06
C LYS A 20 5.30 -24.18 -8.89
N ALA A 21 5.58 -25.48 -8.99
CA ALA A 21 6.31 -26.20 -7.95
C ALA A 21 7.71 -25.62 -7.71
N ASP A 22 8.41 -25.24 -8.79
CA ASP A 22 9.74 -24.64 -8.73
C ASP A 22 9.73 -23.26 -8.07
N ARG A 23 8.76 -22.40 -8.43
CA ARG A 23 8.60 -21.08 -7.80
C ARG A 23 8.33 -21.19 -6.30
N ASN A 24 7.43 -22.10 -5.91
CA ASN A 24 7.09 -22.34 -4.50
C ASN A 24 8.31 -22.84 -3.71
N ALA A 25 9.07 -23.77 -4.30
CA ALA A 25 10.30 -24.28 -3.67
C ALA A 25 11.36 -23.17 -3.52
N ALA A 26 11.52 -22.32 -4.52
CA ALA A 26 12.43 -21.18 -4.47
C ALA A 26 12.00 -20.16 -3.41
N PHE A 27 10.71 -19.83 -3.33
CA PHE A 27 10.20 -18.92 -2.31
C PHE A 27 10.39 -19.45 -0.89
N ALA A 28 10.15 -20.75 -0.67
CA ALA A 28 10.42 -21.39 0.61
C ALA A 28 11.91 -21.33 1.01
N ILE A 29 12.82 -21.41 0.03
CA ILE A 29 14.26 -21.21 0.26
C ILE A 29 14.54 -19.75 0.68
N VAL A 30 13.93 -18.76 0.02
CA VAL A 30 14.06 -17.34 0.43
C VAL A 30 13.59 -17.17 1.88
N GLN A 31 12.39 -17.64 2.22
CA GLN A 31 11.84 -17.52 3.57
C GLN A 31 12.74 -18.15 4.65
N ARG A 32 13.36 -19.30 4.34
CA ARG A 32 14.20 -20.01 5.31
C ARG A 32 15.60 -19.42 5.45
N GLU A 33 16.19 -18.96 4.35
CA GLU A 33 17.64 -18.67 4.29
C GLU A 33 17.96 -17.16 4.24
N LEU A 34 16.98 -16.27 4.05
CA LEU A 34 17.24 -14.83 3.87
C LEU A 34 18.03 -14.20 5.03
N ASN A 35 17.66 -14.50 6.29
CA ASN A 35 18.37 -13.97 7.45
C ASN A 35 19.85 -14.36 7.46
N SER A 36 20.10 -15.67 7.36
CA SER A 36 21.45 -16.24 7.34
C SER A 36 22.27 -15.72 6.16
N ALA A 37 21.63 -15.54 5.01
CA ALA A 37 22.26 -14.99 3.81
C ALA A 37 22.75 -13.55 4.02
N ILE A 38 21.88 -12.67 4.54
CA ILE A 38 22.23 -11.27 4.80
C ILE A 38 23.31 -11.17 5.88
N LYS A 39 23.24 -12.01 6.93
CA LYS A 39 24.27 -12.05 7.98
C LYS A 39 25.62 -12.54 7.47
N ALA A 40 25.64 -13.48 6.52
CA ALA A 40 26.88 -14.00 5.94
C ALA A 40 27.50 -13.03 4.92
N LEU A 41 26.68 -12.37 4.12
CA LEU A 41 27.09 -11.35 3.17
C LEU A 41 25.96 -10.31 3.05
N PRO A 42 26.13 -9.09 3.60
CA PRO A 42 25.11 -8.06 3.57
C PRO A 42 24.72 -7.77 2.12
N PHE A 43 23.41 -7.75 1.85
CA PHE A 43 22.95 -7.42 0.51
C PHE A 43 23.17 -5.94 0.26
N ASP A 44 23.76 -5.61 -0.89
CA ASP A 44 23.69 -4.27 -1.45
C ASP A 44 22.30 -4.01 -2.06
N TYR A 45 22.08 -2.76 -2.47
CA TYR A 45 20.85 -2.33 -3.11
C TYR A 45 20.52 -3.12 -4.38
N LEU A 46 21.51 -3.44 -5.22
CA LEU A 46 21.28 -4.15 -6.48
C LEU A 46 20.82 -5.59 -6.24
N LYS A 47 21.46 -6.32 -5.32
CA LYS A 47 21.08 -7.68 -4.92
C LYS A 47 19.69 -7.70 -4.29
N MET A 48 19.36 -6.72 -3.43
CA MET A 48 18.03 -6.60 -2.85
C MET A 48 16.95 -6.33 -3.91
N MET A 49 17.21 -5.40 -4.85
CA MET A 49 16.31 -5.11 -5.98
C MET A 49 16.10 -6.32 -6.89
N GLN A 50 17.15 -7.10 -7.15
CA GLN A 50 17.04 -8.32 -7.95
C GLN A 50 16.16 -9.37 -7.27
N LEU A 51 16.34 -9.58 -5.96
CA LEU A 51 15.50 -10.47 -5.16
C LEU A 51 14.03 -10.05 -5.24
N LEU A 52 13.74 -8.77 -4.98
CA LEU A 52 12.37 -8.26 -4.96
C LEU A 52 11.72 -8.27 -6.34
N LYS A 53 12.48 -8.05 -7.42
CA LYS A 53 11.99 -8.29 -8.78
C LYS A 53 11.60 -9.76 -9.01
N GLY A 54 12.40 -10.70 -8.51
CA GLY A 54 12.07 -12.14 -8.58
C GLY A 54 10.79 -12.47 -7.83
N LEU A 55 10.62 -11.93 -6.62
CA LEU A 55 9.41 -12.11 -5.80
C LEU A 55 8.17 -11.45 -6.42
N TYR A 56 8.34 -10.28 -7.04
CA TYR A 56 7.29 -9.61 -7.81
C TYR A 56 6.82 -10.50 -8.97
N LEU A 57 7.74 -11.08 -9.75
CA LEU A 57 7.41 -11.98 -10.85
C LEU A 57 6.77 -13.29 -10.39
N TYR A 58 7.15 -13.79 -9.21
CA TYR A 58 6.48 -14.94 -8.59
C TYR A 58 5.00 -14.65 -8.34
N LEU A 59 4.68 -13.51 -7.71
CA LEU A 59 3.29 -13.07 -7.51
C LEU A 59 2.58 -12.78 -8.85
N TYR A 60 3.28 -12.18 -9.81
CA TYR A 60 2.74 -11.87 -11.13
C TYR A 60 2.19 -13.10 -11.85
N LYS A 61 2.90 -14.24 -11.73
CA LYS A 61 2.56 -15.51 -12.38
C LYS A 61 1.55 -16.37 -11.62
N GLU A 62 1.14 -16.01 -10.41
CA GLU A 62 0.13 -16.77 -9.67
C GLU A 62 -1.28 -16.32 -10.06
N ASP A 63 -2.12 -17.28 -10.46
CA ASP A 63 -3.51 -17.05 -10.87
C ASP A 63 -4.52 -17.51 -9.79
N ASP A 64 -4.12 -18.37 -8.85
CA ASP A 64 -4.97 -18.79 -7.74
C ASP A 64 -5.07 -17.70 -6.66
N ILE A 65 -6.28 -17.22 -6.38
CA ILE A 65 -6.53 -16.09 -5.47
C ILE A 65 -6.05 -16.38 -4.03
N ALA A 66 -6.23 -17.60 -3.54
CA ALA A 66 -5.81 -17.95 -2.17
C ALA A 66 -4.29 -17.93 -2.06
N LEU A 67 -3.60 -18.42 -3.09
CA LEU A 67 -2.14 -18.39 -3.15
C LEU A 67 -1.60 -16.98 -3.42
N GLN A 68 -2.26 -16.16 -4.25
CA GLN A 68 -1.88 -14.76 -4.44
C GLN A 68 -1.83 -14.01 -3.09
N ARG A 69 -2.86 -14.22 -2.26
CA ARG A 69 -2.92 -13.65 -0.91
C ARG A 69 -1.77 -14.14 -0.04
N SER A 70 -1.59 -15.46 0.05
CA SER A 70 -0.54 -16.06 0.87
C SER A 70 0.88 -15.66 0.43
N ILE A 71 1.11 -15.53 -0.88
CA ILE A 71 2.39 -15.06 -1.44
C ILE A 71 2.61 -13.60 -1.06
N ALA A 72 1.60 -12.73 -1.22
CA ALA A 72 1.73 -11.32 -0.89
C ALA A 72 2.00 -11.08 0.61
N GLU A 73 1.29 -11.79 1.49
CA GLU A 73 1.54 -11.80 2.94
C GLU A 73 2.97 -12.28 3.22
N GLY A 74 3.36 -13.44 2.67
CA GLY A 74 4.69 -14.02 2.88
C GLY A 74 5.83 -13.16 2.36
N VAL A 75 5.65 -12.45 1.23
CA VAL A 75 6.66 -11.53 0.69
C VAL A 75 6.83 -10.32 1.60
N ALA A 76 5.74 -9.72 2.08
CA ALA A 76 5.81 -8.58 2.99
C ALA A 76 6.43 -8.97 4.35
N GLU A 77 6.14 -10.18 4.85
CA GLU A 77 6.68 -10.70 6.11
C GLU A 77 8.20 -10.94 6.09
N LEU A 78 8.84 -11.04 4.91
CA LEU A 78 10.30 -11.17 4.80
C LEU A 78 11.06 -9.99 5.43
N ILE A 79 10.41 -8.85 5.64
CA ILE A 79 11.00 -7.73 6.39
C ILE A 79 11.41 -8.13 7.81
N HIS A 80 10.68 -9.07 8.44
CA HIS A 80 11.00 -9.59 9.77
C HIS A 80 12.11 -10.63 9.75
N ALA A 81 12.34 -11.27 8.59
CA ALA A 81 13.48 -12.16 8.39
C ALA A 81 14.78 -11.39 8.15
N CYS A 82 14.72 -10.11 7.76
CA CYS A 82 15.91 -9.28 7.63
C CYS A 82 16.49 -8.94 9.02
N PRO A 83 17.82 -9.11 9.24
CA PRO A 83 18.44 -8.76 10.51
C PRO A 83 18.29 -7.27 10.81
N ASN A 84 18.15 -6.93 12.09
CA ASN A 84 18.13 -5.53 12.51
C ASN A 84 19.54 -4.91 12.40
N GLN A 85 19.61 -3.58 12.39
CA GLN A 85 20.88 -2.85 12.23
C GLN A 85 21.90 -3.22 13.31
N ARG A 86 21.45 -3.39 14.55
CA ARG A 86 22.32 -3.74 15.68
C ARG A 86 22.93 -5.13 15.54
N GLU A 87 22.16 -6.12 15.09
CA GLU A 87 22.68 -7.46 14.79
C GLU A 87 23.77 -7.41 13.72
N MET A 88 23.64 -6.52 12.73
CA MET A 88 24.67 -6.33 11.70
C MET A 88 25.91 -5.67 12.28
N GLU A 89 25.75 -4.61 13.08
CA GLU A 89 26.86 -3.96 13.78
C GLU A 89 27.61 -4.97 14.69
N GLU A 90 26.91 -5.83 15.42
CA GLU A 90 27.53 -6.86 16.26
C GLU A 90 28.30 -7.93 15.46
N ILE A 91 27.92 -8.20 14.20
CA ILE A 91 28.61 -9.17 13.34
C ILE A 91 29.82 -8.55 12.65
N PHE A 92 29.70 -7.32 12.16
CA PHE A 92 30.72 -6.68 11.31
C PHE A 92 31.64 -5.70 12.07
N CYS A 93 31.22 -5.12 13.20
CA CYS A 93 32.04 -4.17 13.97
C CYS A 93 33.02 -4.85 14.94
N VAL A 94 33.06 -6.18 15.03
CA VAL A 94 34.05 -6.90 15.86
C VAL A 94 35.45 -6.88 15.23
N GLU A 95 35.58 -6.49 13.95
CA GLU A 95 36.87 -6.50 13.24
C GLU A 95 37.62 -5.15 13.21
N GLU A 96 36.99 -4.02 13.58
CA GLU A 96 37.62 -2.69 13.57
C GLU A 96 38.29 -2.29 14.91
N ALA A 97 38.99 -3.23 15.54
CA ALA A 97 40.03 -2.90 16.54
C ALA A 97 41.43 -2.87 15.91
N PHE A 98 41.51 -2.68 14.59
CA PHE A 98 42.75 -2.39 13.88
C PHE A 98 42.92 -0.88 13.79
N GLU A 99 44.00 -0.38 14.38
CA GLU A 99 44.40 1.02 14.34
C GLU A 99 44.42 1.48 12.87
N PRO A 100 43.85 2.66 12.54
CA PRO A 100 43.86 3.16 11.18
C PRO A 100 45.31 3.42 10.78
N GLU A 101 45.90 2.50 9.99
CA GLU A 101 47.03 2.86 9.15
C GLU A 101 46.48 3.86 8.13
N GLU A 102 47.03 5.07 8.14
CA GLU A 102 46.74 6.16 7.21
C GLU A 102 47.16 5.71 5.79
N ASP A 103 46.37 4.85 5.15
CA ASP A 103 46.57 4.48 3.75
C ASP A 103 45.51 5.22 2.91
N GLU A 104 45.97 6.25 2.19
CA GLU A 104 45.20 7.12 1.30
C GLU A 104 44.81 6.39 -0.02
N GLY A 105 44.42 5.11 0.08
CA GLY A 105 44.07 4.26 -1.05
C GLY A 105 42.57 4.25 -1.35
N GLU A 106 42.19 4.81 -2.49
CA GLU A 106 40.86 4.77 -3.10
C GLU A 106 40.31 3.34 -3.24
N ASP A 107 39.49 2.86 -2.30
CA ASP A 107 38.61 1.69 -2.51
C ASP A 107 37.23 1.96 -1.86
N ASP A 108 36.41 2.77 -2.55
CA ASP A 108 35.10 3.28 -2.14
C ASP A 108 33.96 2.22 -2.11
N GLU A 109 34.20 0.94 -2.37
CA GLU A 109 33.12 -0.03 -2.62
C GLU A 109 32.44 -0.59 -1.36
N ILE A 110 33.05 -0.53 -0.18
CA ILE A 110 32.48 -1.14 1.05
C ILE A 110 31.60 -0.15 1.86
N VAL A 111 31.61 1.15 1.53
CA VAL A 111 30.95 2.19 2.35
C VAL A 111 29.46 2.40 2.03
N GLN A 112 28.93 1.85 0.94
CA GLN A 112 27.54 2.15 0.49
C GLN A 112 26.43 1.58 1.39
N ASN A 113 26.71 0.65 2.30
CA ASN A 113 25.67 0.06 3.16
C ASN A 113 25.28 0.92 4.37
N LYS A 114 26.04 1.97 4.71
CA LYS A 114 25.70 2.85 5.85
C LYS A 114 24.50 3.76 5.57
N ASP A 115 24.18 4.03 4.31
CA ASP A 115 23.20 5.07 3.94
C ASP A 115 21.74 4.61 4.00
N TYR A 116 21.47 3.31 4.01
CA TYR A 116 20.09 2.81 3.92
C TYR A 116 19.42 2.60 5.27
N GLY A 117 20.11 2.82 6.39
CA GLY A 117 19.55 2.63 7.73
C GLY A 117 19.37 1.16 8.16
N GLY A 118 19.94 0.21 7.40
CA GLY A 118 20.01 -1.22 7.72
C GLY A 118 19.22 -2.13 6.78
N PRO A 119 19.38 -3.46 6.89
CA PRO A 119 18.84 -4.42 5.93
C PRO A 119 17.31 -4.40 5.81
N LYS A 120 16.60 -4.17 6.92
CA LYS A 120 15.14 -4.05 6.91
C LYS A 120 14.65 -2.83 6.12
N THR A 121 15.29 -1.68 6.33
CA THR A 121 14.97 -0.44 5.59
C THR A 121 15.30 -0.60 4.12
N LEU A 122 16.45 -1.22 3.80
CA LEU A 122 16.83 -1.53 2.42
C LEU A 122 15.81 -2.44 1.73
N PHE A 123 15.38 -3.51 2.41
CA PHE A 123 14.32 -4.39 1.91
C PHE A 123 13.04 -3.63 1.61
N PHE A 124 12.56 -2.82 2.56
CA PHE A 124 11.32 -2.05 2.39
C PHE A 124 11.43 -1.02 1.27
N ARG A 125 12.54 -0.28 1.21
CA ARG A 125 12.83 0.67 0.13
C ARG A 125 12.79 0.00 -1.24
N CYS A 126 13.53 -1.10 -1.41
CA CYS A 126 13.58 -1.81 -2.68
C CYS A 126 12.21 -2.41 -3.05
N LEU A 127 11.38 -2.77 -2.06
CA LEU A 127 10.03 -3.31 -2.31
C LEU A 127 9.13 -2.21 -2.89
N LEU A 128 9.14 -1.03 -2.29
CA LEU A 128 8.40 0.13 -2.80
C LEU A 128 8.91 0.55 -4.18
N GLU A 129 10.21 0.62 -4.39
CA GLU A 129 10.78 1.00 -5.69
C GLU A 129 10.49 -0.05 -6.78
N THR A 130 10.40 -1.33 -6.42
CA THR A 130 9.93 -2.38 -7.34
C THR A 130 8.46 -2.19 -7.68
N LEU A 131 7.59 -1.92 -6.71
CA LEU A 131 6.18 -1.62 -6.96
C LEU A 131 6.03 -0.42 -7.89
N ILE A 132 6.73 0.68 -7.64
CA ILE A 132 6.73 1.89 -8.47
C ILE A 132 7.15 1.59 -9.91
N ARG A 133 8.27 0.87 -10.10
CA ARG A 133 8.79 0.61 -11.45
C ARG A 133 7.83 -0.24 -12.27
N GLU A 134 7.20 -1.22 -11.64
CA GLU A 134 6.37 -2.20 -12.34
C GLU A 134 4.88 -1.82 -12.34
N TRP A 135 4.43 -0.79 -11.60
CA TRP A 135 3.01 -0.46 -11.40
C TRP A 135 2.21 -0.30 -12.70
N ASN A 136 2.75 0.45 -13.66
CA ASN A 136 2.11 0.71 -14.95
C ASN A 136 2.13 -0.51 -15.89
N SER A 137 2.98 -1.51 -15.61
CA SER A 137 3.08 -2.72 -16.42
C SER A 137 2.00 -3.76 -16.06
N VAL A 138 1.34 -3.58 -14.91
CA VAL A 138 0.31 -4.49 -14.42
C VAL A 138 -1.01 -4.21 -15.13
N ASP A 139 -1.53 -5.23 -15.82
CA ASP A 139 -2.86 -5.14 -16.38
C ASP A 139 -3.94 -5.17 -15.28
N TYR A 140 -5.10 -4.61 -15.60
CA TYR A 140 -6.21 -4.47 -14.66
C TYR A 140 -6.62 -5.79 -13.97
N LEU A 141 -6.52 -6.95 -14.64
CA LEU A 141 -6.92 -8.24 -14.05
C LEU A 141 -5.94 -8.71 -12.97
N ARG A 142 -4.69 -8.24 -13.02
CA ARG A 142 -3.63 -8.56 -12.05
C ARG A 142 -3.44 -7.49 -10.99
N GLN A 143 -4.06 -6.32 -11.14
CA GLN A 143 -3.83 -5.17 -10.26
C GLN A 143 -4.19 -5.45 -8.80
N SER A 144 -5.26 -6.22 -8.55
CA SER A 144 -5.77 -6.50 -7.19
C SER A 144 -4.74 -7.16 -6.27
N LYS A 145 -3.95 -8.13 -6.75
CA LYS A 145 -2.92 -8.79 -5.95
C LYS A 145 -1.72 -7.89 -5.62
N PHE A 146 -1.39 -6.93 -6.48
CA PHE A 146 -0.32 -5.96 -6.21
C PHE A 146 -0.78 -4.82 -5.30
N MET A 147 -2.05 -4.40 -5.42
CA MET A 147 -2.70 -3.54 -4.41
C MET A 147 -2.67 -4.23 -3.03
N TYR A 148 -2.96 -5.53 -2.99
CA TYR A 148 -2.88 -6.29 -1.74
C TYR A 148 -1.45 -6.42 -1.21
N LEU A 149 -0.46 -6.67 -2.07
CA LEU A 149 0.96 -6.65 -1.68
C LEU A 149 1.38 -5.29 -1.11
N ALA A 150 0.99 -4.18 -1.73
CA ALA A 150 1.28 -2.83 -1.22
C ALA A 150 0.67 -2.61 0.17
N ARG A 151 -0.58 -3.03 0.38
CA ARG A 151 -1.24 -3.00 1.71
C ARG A 151 -0.45 -3.83 2.73
N GLN A 152 -0.06 -5.06 2.40
CA GLN A 152 0.72 -5.91 3.29
C GLN A 152 2.11 -5.32 3.57
N ALA A 153 2.75 -4.69 2.59
CA ALA A 153 4.03 -4.02 2.80
C ALA A 153 3.95 -2.90 3.84
N ILE A 154 2.91 -2.05 3.76
CA ILE A 154 2.68 -0.97 4.74
C ILE A 154 2.38 -1.57 6.13
N LEU A 155 1.51 -2.57 6.21
CA LEU A 155 1.19 -3.24 7.48
C LEU A 155 2.42 -3.86 8.15
N GLN A 156 3.18 -4.67 7.43
CA GLN A 156 4.34 -5.38 7.98
C GLN A 156 5.48 -4.40 8.33
N MET A 157 5.62 -3.31 7.59
CA MET A 157 6.52 -2.21 7.94
C MET A 157 6.16 -1.56 9.27
N MET A 158 4.88 -1.24 9.51
CA MET A 158 4.43 -0.66 10.78
C MET A 158 4.62 -1.65 11.95
N ILE A 159 4.25 -2.92 11.77
CA ILE A 159 4.46 -3.97 12.78
C ILE A 159 5.96 -4.10 13.11
N SER A 160 6.82 -4.12 12.08
CA SER A 160 8.28 -4.19 12.28
C SER A 160 8.80 -2.93 12.96
N GLY A 161 8.29 -1.75 12.63
CA GLY A 161 8.75 -0.49 13.20
C GLY A 161 8.34 -0.33 14.66
N PHE A 162 7.11 -0.72 15.01
CA PHE A 162 6.58 -0.62 16.37
C PHE A 162 7.18 -1.62 17.36
N SER A 163 7.63 -2.76 16.87
CA SER A 163 8.27 -3.80 17.67
C SER A 163 9.75 -3.54 17.96
N ASP A 164 10.39 -2.66 17.19
CA ASP A 164 11.79 -2.32 17.36
C ASP A 164 11.97 -1.27 18.46
N GLN A 165 12.95 -1.48 19.33
CA GLN A 165 13.32 -0.52 20.37
C GLN A 165 14.21 0.62 19.81
N GLY A 166 14.68 0.49 18.56
CA GLY A 166 15.47 1.51 17.87
C GLY A 166 14.64 2.51 17.05
N ASN A 167 15.32 3.33 16.25
CA ASN A 167 14.73 4.30 15.34
C ASN A 167 14.25 3.69 14.01
N GLN A 168 13.92 2.40 13.98
CA GLN A 168 13.60 1.67 12.75
C GLN A 168 12.30 2.17 12.11
N HIS A 169 11.27 2.45 12.92
CA HIS A 169 10.04 3.05 12.43
C HIS A 169 10.29 4.39 11.73
N PHE A 170 11.16 5.21 12.31
CA PHE A 170 11.55 6.49 11.73
C PHE A 170 12.21 6.35 10.36
N LYS A 171 13.12 5.41 10.21
CA LYS A 171 13.76 5.10 8.92
C LYS A 171 12.75 4.62 7.87
N TYR A 172 11.72 3.87 8.26
CA TYR A 172 10.66 3.46 7.35
C TYR A 172 9.79 4.64 6.89
N ILE A 173 9.44 5.55 7.80
CA ILE A 173 8.68 6.76 7.46
C ILE A 173 9.49 7.66 6.52
N GLN A 174 10.78 7.90 6.81
CA GLN A 174 11.67 8.61 5.89
C GLN A 174 11.77 7.93 4.51
N THR A 175 11.77 6.60 4.49
CA THR A 175 11.76 5.85 3.23
C THR A 175 10.47 6.09 2.44
N LEU A 176 9.31 6.13 3.11
CA LEU A 176 8.04 6.46 2.45
C LEU A 176 8.04 7.89 1.90
N GLU A 177 8.53 8.86 2.66
CA GLU A 177 8.69 10.26 2.24
C GLU A 177 9.55 10.36 0.98
N LEU A 178 10.70 9.68 0.97
CA LEU A 178 11.63 9.68 -0.15
C LEU A 178 11.08 8.97 -1.39
N VAL A 179 10.36 7.85 -1.19
CA VAL A 179 10.03 6.91 -2.26
C VAL A 179 8.63 7.11 -2.82
N ILE A 180 7.62 7.25 -1.96
CA ILE A 180 6.20 7.32 -2.34
C ILE A 180 5.66 8.74 -2.22
N PHE A 181 5.88 9.40 -1.08
CA PHE A 181 5.33 10.72 -0.75
C PHE A 181 6.28 11.87 -1.11
N SER A 182 6.93 11.75 -2.27
CA SER A 182 7.87 12.77 -2.77
C SER A 182 7.20 13.61 -3.86
N PRO A 183 6.82 14.87 -3.61
CA PRO A 183 6.15 15.71 -4.62
C PRO A 183 6.93 15.82 -5.94
N PRO A 184 8.27 16.00 -5.96
CA PRO A 184 9.03 16.02 -7.21
C PRO A 184 8.91 14.71 -8.00
N ARG A 185 8.87 13.55 -7.32
CA ARG A 185 8.73 12.25 -7.99
C ARG A 185 7.33 12.05 -8.56
N ILE A 186 6.30 12.51 -7.86
CA ILE A 186 4.90 12.46 -8.32
C ILE A 186 4.74 13.36 -9.55
N LYS A 187 5.21 14.61 -9.47
CA LYS A 187 5.15 15.59 -10.57
C LYS A 187 5.87 15.11 -11.83
N ASN A 188 7.02 14.44 -11.66
CA ASN A 188 7.78 13.86 -12.76
C ASN A 188 7.28 12.47 -13.19
N LEU A 189 6.15 11.99 -12.67
CA LEU A 189 5.57 10.67 -12.92
C LEU A 189 6.54 9.50 -12.62
N ALA A 190 7.57 9.75 -11.82
CA ALA A 190 8.48 8.73 -11.31
C ALA A 190 7.80 7.86 -10.24
N VAL A 191 6.70 8.32 -9.65
CA VAL A 191 5.77 7.56 -8.82
C VAL A 191 4.37 7.73 -9.39
N GLN A 192 3.66 6.63 -9.59
CA GLN A 192 2.31 6.67 -10.13
C GLN A 192 1.31 7.16 -9.09
N ARG A 193 0.48 8.15 -9.45
CA ARG A 193 -0.56 8.71 -8.57
C ARG A 193 -1.47 7.63 -7.96
N SER A 194 -1.85 6.61 -8.73
CA SER A 194 -2.71 5.52 -8.25
C SER A 194 -2.06 4.66 -7.16
N LEU A 195 -0.73 4.53 -7.13
CA LEU A 195 -0.04 3.88 -6.03
C LEU A 195 -0.05 4.76 -4.77
N VAL A 196 0.16 6.07 -4.92
CA VAL A 196 0.12 7.03 -3.80
C VAL A 196 -1.27 7.03 -3.16
N LEU A 197 -2.32 7.16 -3.97
CA LEU A 197 -3.72 7.11 -3.51
C LEU A 197 -4.03 5.80 -2.80
N HIS A 198 -3.60 4.66 -3.37
CA HIS A 198 -3.81 3.37 -2.71
C HIS A 198 -3.10 3.26 -1.36
N VAL A 199 -1.87 3.76 -1.23
CA VAL A 199 -1.15 3.77 0.07
C VAL A 199 -1.90 4.64 1.09
N ILE A 200 -2.44 5.78 0.68
CA ILE A 200 -3.28 6.65 1.51
C ILE A 200 -4.55 5.91 1.95
N ASP A 201 -5.26 5.29 1.00
CA ASP A 201 -6.53 4.59 1.23
C ASP A 201 -6.38 3.43 2.23
N VAL A 202 -5.24 2.73 2.24
CA VAL A 202 -5.01 1.60 3.15
C VAL A 202 -4.26 1.96 4.43
N TRP A 203 -3.92 3.24 4.63
CA TRP A 203 -3.06 3.66 5.73
C TRP A 203 -3.69 3.40 7.09
N ASN A 204 -4.90 3.92 7.32
CA ASN A 204 -5.58 3.79 8.61
C ASN A 204 -5.91 2.32 8.94
N ASP A 205 -6.35 1.53 7.96
CA ASP A 205 -6.53 0.08 8.10
C ASP A 205 -5.23 -0.61 8.57
N SER A 206 -4.11 -0.25 7.96
CA SER A 206 -2.79 -0.84 8.27
C SER A 206 -2.31 -0.40 9.64
N LEU A 207 -2.47 0.89 9.97
CA LEU A 207 -2.12 1.44 11.28
C LEU A 207 -2.93 0.79 12.39
N HIS A 208 -4.23 0.58 12.18
CA HIS A 208 -5.11 -0.11 13.12
C HIS A 208 -4.69 -1.55 13.38
N ALA A 209 -4.47 -2.30 12.29
CA ALA A 209 -4.02 -3.67 12.39
C ALA A 209 -2.64 -3.76 13.09
N ALA A 210 -1.73 -2.82 12.78
CA ALA A 210 -0.42 -2.72 13.42
C ALA A 210 -0.51 -2.39 14.91
N VAL A 211 -1.34 -1.41 15.32
CA VAL A 211 -1.58 -1.06 16.74
C VAL A 211 -2.17 -2.25 17.51
N LYS A 212 -3.07 -3.01 16.88
CA LYS A 212 -3.63 -4.21 17.49
C LYS A 212 -2.58 -5.31 17.67
N ALA A 213 -1.67 -5.47 16.72
CA ALA A 213 -0.62 -6.47 16.75
C ALA A 213 0.54 -6.09 17.68
N GLN A 214 0.91 -4.80 17.71
CA GLN A 214 2.02 -4.24 18.46
C GLN A 214 1.61 -2.90 19.05
N LYS A 215 1.89 -2.68 20.34
CA LYS A 215 1.58 -1.42 20.99
C LYS A 215 2.66 -0.38 20.66
N PRO A 216 2.41 0.61 19.77
CA PRO A 216 3.42 1.61 19.48
C PRO A 216 3.68 2.51 20.68
N SER A 217 4.87 3.09 20.74
CA SER A 217 5.12 4.27 21.55
C SER A 217 4.31 5.46 21.01
N LYS A 218 4.10 6.49 21.84
CA LYS A 218 3.45 7.74 21.42
C LYS A 218 4.20 8.36 20.24
N ASP A 219 5.53 8.34 20.27
CA ASP A 219 6.38 8.92 19.22
C ASP A 219 6.25 8.17 17.89
N ASN A 220 6.29 6.83 17.91
CA ASN A 220 6.11 6.03 16.69
C ASN A 220 4.72 6.23 16.08
N PHE A 221 3.70 6.35 16.93
CA PHE A 221 2.35 6.63 16.47
C PHE A 221 2.24 8.03 15.85
N ALA A 222 2.75 9.06 16.53
CA ALA A 222 2.76 10.43 16.04
C ALA A 222 3.50 10.53 14.69
N LEU A 223 4.63 9.83 14.55
CA LEU A 223 5.39 9.81 13.32
C LEU A 223 4.63 9.19 12.14
N SER A 224 3.83 8.14 12.39
CA SER A 224 2.97 7.55 11.36
C SER A 224 1.90 8.51 10.84
N ILE A 225 1.51 9.51 11.63
CA ILE A 225 0.55 10.53 11.18
C ILE A 225 1.30 11.72 10.57
N SER A 226 2.49 12.05 11.07
CA SER A 226 3.24 13.25 10.67
C SER A 226 3.70 13.28 9.24
N VAL A 227 3.98 12.10 8.69
CA VAL A 227 4.34 11.95 7.28
C VAL A 227 3.33 12.63 6.35
N PHE A 228 2.03 12.57 6.66
CA PHE A 228 1.00 13.20 5.83
C PHE A 228 0.89 14.70 6.04
N GLY A 229 1.13 15.19 7.25
CA GLY A 229 1.17 16.64 7.50
C GLY A 229 2.32 17.30 6.73
N GLN A 230 3.50 16.69 6.78
CA GLN A 230 4.67 17.15 6.01
C GLN A 230 4.44 17.01 4.50
N PHE A 231 3.87 15.89 4.07
CA PHE A 231 3.56 15.68 2.66
C PHE A 231 2.55 16.69 2.14
N LEU A 232 1.42 16.92 2.83
CA LEU A 232 0.44 17.95 2.47
C LEU A 232 1.07 19.34 2.38
N ALA A 233 1.95 19.67 3.32
CA ALA A 233 2.60 20.98 3.37
C ALA A 233 3.57 21.24 2.21
N THR A 234 4.02 20.19 1.51
CA THR A 234 4.92 20.27 0.36
C THR A 234 4.22 19.95 -0.97
N LEU A 235 2.95 19.56 -0.92
CA LEU A 235 2.19 19.11 -2.07
C LEU A 235 1.52 20.30 -2.77
N GLU A 236 2.14 20.77 -3.85
CA GLU A 236 1.59 21.81 -4.73
C GLU A 236 0.70 21.18 -5.81
N GLU A 237 -0.49 21.75 -6.03
CA GLU A 237 -1.36 21.48 -7.20
C GLU A 237 -1.90 20.04 -7.38
N GLU A 238 -1.81 19.15 -6.36
CA GLU A 238 -2.36 17.79 -6.42
C GLU A 238 -3.64 17.63 -5.57
N ALA A 239 -4.70 18.35 -5.96
CA ALA A 239 -5.95 18.42 -5.19
C ALA A 239 -6.61 17.06 -4.89
N GLU A 240 -6.46 16.08 -5.79
CA GLU A 240 -6.99 14.73 -5.58
C GLU A 240 -6.28 14.01 -4.43
N ILE A 241 -4.94 14.06 -4.40
CA ILE A 241 -4.13 13.47 -3.33
C ILE A 241 -4.39 14.20 -2.02
N GLN A 242 -4.44 15.53 -2.04
CA GLN A 242 -4.76 16.34 -0.85
C GLN A 242 -6.13 15.93 -0.26
N ASN A 243 -7.16 15.82 -1.10
CA ASN A 243 -8.50 15.43 -0.68
C ASN A 243 -8.53 13.98 -0.16
N SER A 244 -7.82 13.06 -0.79
CA SER A 244 -7.70 11.67 -0.32
C SER A 244 -7.05 11.60 1.07
N ILE A 245 -5.99 12.37 1.33
CA ILE A 245 -5.36 12.44 2.67
C ILE A 245 -6.35 13.00 3.70
N LEU A 246 -7.03 14.11 3.38
CA LEU A 246 -8.00 14.73 4.29
C LEU A 246 -9.13 13.75 4.65
N ILE A 247 -9.64 13.00 3.68
CA ILE A 247 -10.75 12.05 3.91
C ILE A 247 -10.25 10.78 4.60
N ASN A 248 -9.30 10.07 3.98
CA ASN A 248 -8.97 8.70 4.36
C ASN A 248 -7.96 8.62 5.51
N VAL A 249 -7.16 9.68 5.73
CA VAL A 249 -6.20 9.73 6.85
C VAL A 249 -6.77 10.56 7.99
N PHE A 250 -7.23 11.78 7.77
CA PHE A 250 -7.64 12.67 8.86
C PHE A 250 -9.11 12.54 9.26
N ASP A 251 -10.07 12.55 8.33
CA ASP A 251 -11.50 12.45 8.66
C ASP A 251 -11.87 11.05 9.17
N ASP A 252 -11.45 9.98 8.49
CA ASP A 252 -11.72 8.60 8.92
C ASP A 252 -11.11 8.31 10.30
N PHE A 253 -9.95 8.90 10.60
CA PHE A 253 -9.34 8.80 11.93
C PHE A 253 -10.19 9.47 13.02
N THR A 254 -10.93 10.53 12.67
CA THR A 254 -11.95 11.06 13.58
C THR A 254 -13.17 10.15 13.71
N GLU A 255 -13.65 9.49 12.64
CA GLU A 255 -14.77 8.53 12.77
C GLU A 255 -14.39 7.31 13.63
N ILE A 256 -13.13 6.87 13.56
CA ILE A 256 -12.56 5.86 14.46
C ILE A 256 -12.59 6.32 15.92
N SER A 257 -12.35 7.61 16.17
CA SER A 257 -12.44 8.18 17.52
C SER A 257 -13.89 8.31 18.03
N PHE A 258 -14.88 8.28 17.14
CA PHE A 258 -16.30 8.45 17.47
C PHE A 258 -17.02 7.15 17.84
N TYR A 259 -16.56 5.98 17.38
CA TYR A 259 -17.00 4.70 17.90
C TYR A 259 -16.10 4.25 19.06
N GLN A 260 -16.43 4.78 20.24
CA GLN A 260 -16.00 4.22 21.51
C GLN A 260 -16.29 2.73 21.55
N ASP A 261 -15.29 1.95 21.90
CA ASP A 261 -15.45 0.97 22.97
C ASP A 261 -14.19 1.04 23.81
N GLU A 262 -14.19 1.95 24.79
CA GLU A 262 -13.42 1.94 26.04
C GLU A 262 -11.92 1.59 25.97
N ASN A 263 -11.30 1.54 24.79
CA ASN A 263 -9.98 0.97 24.62
C ASN A 263 -8.98 2.01 24.11
N PHE A 264 -9.27 2.92 23.18
CA PHE A 264 -8.18 3.78 22.68
C PHE A 264 -7.63 4.76 23.74
N GLY A 265 -8.52 5.43 24.48
CA GLY A 265 -8.14 6.29 25.61
C GLY A 265 -7.61 5.53 26.84
N ASN A 266 -8.10 4.30 27.10
CA ASN A 266 -7.55 3.45 28.17
C ASN A 266 -6.23 2.75 27.77
N TYR A 267 -6.02 2.51 26.48
CA TYR A 267 -4.84 1.84 25.91
C TYR A 267 -3.63 2.76 25.89
N LEU A 268 -3.81 4.06 25.66
CA LEU A 268 -2.74 5.07 25.71
C LEU A 268 -2.42 5.55 27.14
N GLY A 269 -3.15 5.08 28.17
CA GLY A 269 -3.08 5.63 29.52
C GLY A 269 -3.69 7.04 29.59
N GLN A 270 -4.06 7.52 30.78
CA GLN A 270 -4.87 8.73 31.02
C GLN A 270 -4.33 10.08 30.49
N GLU A 271 -3.31 10.08 29.65
CA GLU A 271 -2.83 11.24 28.91
C GLU A 271 -2.56 10.85 27.46
N ALA A 272 -3.58 10.38 26.75
CA ALA A 272 -3.51 10.34 25.29
C ALA A 272 -3.29 11.78 24.80
N PRO A 273 -2.33 12.05 23.90
CA PRO A 273 -2.30 13.32 23.21
C PRO A 273 -3.68 13.47 22.54
N THR A 274 -4.39 14.53 22.87
CA THR A 274 -5.59 14.95 22.16
C THR A 274 -5.28 15.11 20.67
N LEU A 275 -6.30 15.14 19.80
CA LEU A 275 -6.08 15.49 18.38
C LEU A 275 -5.30 16.82 18.29
N GLN A 276 -5.55 17.73 19.22
CA GLN A 276 -4.87 19.00 19.41
C GLN A 276 -3.41 18.82 19.82
N ASP A 277 -3.06 17.86 20.68
CA ASP A 277 -1.67 17.51 21.00
C ASP A 277 -0.97 16.80 19.84
N ALA A 278 -1.68 15.96 19.06
CA ALA A 278 -1.13 15.37 17.85
C ALA A 278 -0.83 16.46 16.82
N PHE A 279 -1.78 17.37 16.56
CA PHE A 279 -1.57 18.56 15.73
C PHE A 279 -0.50 19.50 16.30
N TRP A 280 -0.38 19.63 17.62
CA TRP A 280 0.66 20.42 18.28
C TRP A 280 2.04 19.80 18.17
N ILE A 281 2.15 18.47 18.30
CA ILE A 281 3.39 17.70 18.06
C ILE A 281 3.78 17.81 16.59
N LEU A 282 2.81 17.72 15.67
CA LEU A 282 3.00 17.98 14.24
C LEU A 282 3.47 19.41 13.96
N GLY A 283 2.89 20.39 14.68
CA GLY A 283 3.30 21.78 14.71
C GLY A 283 4.74 21.99 15.16
N ALA A 284 5.08 21.43 16.32
CA ALA A 284 6.37 21.59 16.99
C ALA A 284 7.52 20.82 16.33
N GLU A 285 7.26 19.71 15.64
CA GLU A 285 8.29 19.02 14.84
C GLU A 285 8.56 19.76 13.51
N SER A 286 7.50 20.21 12.83
CA SER A 286 7.64 20.99 11.58
C SER A 286 8.29 22.36 11.81
N ALA A 287 8.13 22.92 13.01
CA ALA A 287 8.77 24.14 13.49
C ALA A 287 10.29 24.10 13.48
N LYS A 288 10.89 22.92 13.69
CA LYS A 288 12.35 22.76 13.70
C LYS A 288 12.99 23.03 12.34
N PHE A 289 12.18 23.08 11.28
CA PHE A 289 12.63 23.19 9.89
C PHE A 289 12.05 24.41 9.15
N ARG A 290 11.34 25.33 9.83
CA ARG A 290 10.83 26.58 9.24
C ARG A 290 11.31 27.80 10.03
N GLU A 291 11.73 28.87 9.34
CA GLU A 291 12.14 30.14 9.96
C GLU A 291 10.98 30.91 10.62
N ASP A 292 9.73 30.50 10.37
CA ASP A 292 8.52 31.21 10.84
C ASP A 292 7.58 30.28 11.61
N PHE A 293 8.05 29.86 12.80
CA PHE A 293 7.34 28.97 13.72
C PHE A 293 6.01 29.56 14.21
N GLU A 294 5.97 30.87 14.45
CA GLU A 294 4.81 31.53 15.05
C GLU A 294 3.60 31.50 14.11
N ASN A 295 3.80 31.74 12.81
CA ASN A 295 2.71 31.67 11.84
C ASN A 295 2.18 30.24 11.64
N PHE A 296 3.05 29.22 11.62
CA PHE A 296 2.59 27.84 11.46
C PHE A 296 1.89 27.29 12.72
N ALA A 297 2.39 27.63 13.91
CA ALA A 297 1.72 27.30 15.16
C ALA A 297 0.36 27.97 15.23
N GLN A 298 0.26 29.23 14.81
CA GLN A 298 -1.01 29.94 14.72
C GLN A 298 -1.95 29.33 13.68
N GLU A 299 -1.46 28.91 12.51
CA GLU A 299 -2.28 28.20 11.50
C GLU A 299 -2.82 26.87 12.03
N ILE A 300 -2.01 26.12 12.79
CA ILE A 300 -2.46 24.88 13.43
C ILE A 300 -3.45 25.17 14.56
N GLU A 301 -3.21 26.18 15.39
CA GLU A 301 -4.16 26.60 16.42
C GLU A 301 -5.48 27.04 15.81
N GLU A 302 -5.45 27.83 14.74
CA GLU A 302 -6.62 28.29 13.99
C GLU A 302 -7.34 27.11 13.32
N PHE A 303 -6.60 26.15 12.76
CA PHE A 303 -7.16 24.93 12.18
C PHE A 303 -7.83 24.05 13.25
N VAL A 304 -7.16 23.81 14.37
CA VAL A 304 -7.73 23.02 15.47
C VAL A 304 -8.91 23.76 16.12
N ALA A 305 -8.80 25.08 16.31
CA ALA A 305 -9.89 25.92 16.81
C ALA A 305 -11.10 25.91 15.85
N PHE A 306 -10.86 25.96 14.54
CA PHE A 306 -11.91 25.79 13.53
C PHE A 306 -12.59 24.43 13.68
N TRP A 307 -11.83 23.33 13.76
CA TRP A 307 -12.39 21.98 13.90
C TRP A 307 -13.04 21.69 15.26
N ALA A 308 -12.72 22.47 16.28
CA ALA A 308 -13.42 22.50 17.56
C ALA A 308 -14.64 23.43 17.56
N SER A 309 -14.81 24.28 16.53
CA SER A 309 -15.89 25.25 16.46
C SER A 309 -17.21 24.62 15.95
N PRO A 310 -18.37 25.18 16.35
CA PRO A 310 -19.66 24.78 15.78
C PRO A 310 -19.76 24.95 14.26
N GLU A 311 -18.91 25.79 13.66
CA GLU A 311 -18.88 26.03 12.21
C GLU A 311 -18.25 24.87 11.45
N SER A 312 -17.24 24.20 12.02
CA SER A 312 -16.73 22.97 11.41
C SER A 312 -17.77 21.87 11.40
N GLU A 313 -18.68 21.81 12.37
CA GLU A 313 -19.75 20.83 12.36
C GLU A 313 -20.78 21.10 11.25
N LYS A 314 -20.97 22.38 10.89
CA LYS A 314 -21.70 22.78 9.68
C LYS A 314 -20.94 22.36 8.42
N TYR A 315 -19.62 22.49 8.42
CA TYR A 315 -18.75 22.04 7.33
C TYR A 315 -18.76 20.51 7.17
N ARG A 316 -18.66 19.74 8.26
CA ARG A 316 -18.80 18.26 8.32
C ARG A 316 -20.14 17.80 7.81
N LYS A 317 -21.23 18.47 8.20
CA LYS A 317 -22.57 18.18 7.66
C LYS A 317 -22.64 18.46 6.16
N LEU A 318 -21.99 19.52 5.68
CA LEU A 318 -21.93 19.88 4.28
C LEU A 318 -21.11 18.87 3.45
N THR A 319 -19.91 18.50 3.90
CA THR A 319 -19.01 17.53 3.23
C THR A 319 -19.56 16.12 3.30
N LYS A 320 -20.19 15.70 4.41
CA LYS A 320 -20.90 14.40 4.48
C LYS A 320 -22.06 14.34 3.49
N THR A 321 -22.82 15.43 3.36
CA THR A 321 -23.93 15.52 2.39
C THR A 321 -23.43 15.61 0.94
N GLN A 322 -22.34 16.33 0.67
CA GLN A 322 -21.73 16.42 -0.66
C GLN A 322 -21.01 15.12 -1.06
N GLY A 323 -20.32 14.47 -0.13
CA GLY A 323 -19.70 13.16 -0.30
C GLY A 323 -20.73 12.06 -0.53
N LEU A 324 -21.85 12.07 0.21
CA LEU A 324 -23.01 11.20 -0.07
C LEU A 324 -23.58 11.45 -1.47
N LYS A 325 -23.78 12.71 -1.87
CA LYS A 325 -24.24 13.07 -3.22
C LYS A 325 -23.26 12.67 -4.33
N MET A 326 -21.95 12.79 -4.09
CA MET A 326 -20.92 12.35 -5.04
C MET A 326 -20.85 10.82 -5.12
N ARG A 327 -20.99 10.10 -4.00
CA ARG A 327 -21.07 8.63 -3.99
C ARG A 327 -22.35 8.12 -4.65
N GLU A 328 -23.50 8.77 -4.43
CA GLU A 328 -24.76 8.48 -5.12
C GLU A 328 -24.65 8.76 -6.61
N LYS A 329 -24.06 9.89 -7.01
CA LYS A 329 -23.80 10.22 -8.42
C LYS A 329 -22.87 9.20 -9.08
N ALA A 330 -21.75 8.87 -8.45
CA ALA A 330 -20.81 7.86 -8.96
C ALA A 330 -21.45 6.46 -9.01
N HIS A 331 -22.33 6.12 -8.06
CA HIS A 331 -23.08 4.87 -8.07
C HIS A 331 -24.09 4.83 -9.22
N LEU A 332 -24.79 5.93 -9.48
CA LEU A 332 -25.71 6.06 -10.62
C LEU A 332 -24.98 6.02 -11.95
N GLU A 333 -23.85 6.72 -12.09
CA GLU A 333 -22.99 6.67 -13.28
C GLU A 333 -22.43 5.25 -13.51
N ASN A 334 -22.03 4.55 -12.45
CA ASN A 334 -21.61 3.15 -12.54
C ASN A 334 -22.76 2.21 -12.94
N LEU A 335 -23.98 2.42 -12.42
CA LEU A 335 -25.16 1.67 -12.83
C LEU A 335 -25.52 1.93 -14.30
N GLU A 336 -25.36 3.16 -14.77
CA GLU A 336 -25.57 3.54 -16.16
C GLU A 336 -24.53 2.89 -17.08
N ILE A 337 -23.25 2.89 -16.70
CA ILE A 337 -22.17 2.17 -17.41
C ILE A 337 -22.45 0.66 -17.45
N VAL A 338 -22.85 0.07 -16.32
CA VAL A 338 -23.20 -1.36 -16.25
C VAL A 338 -24.40 -1.69 -17.14
N ASN A 339 -25.41 -0.81 -17.22
CA ASN A 339 -26.56 -0.98 -18.11
C ASN A 339 -26.16 -0.83 -19.59
N CYS A 340 -25.34 0.16 -19.95
CA CYS A 340 -24.82 0.33 -21.30
C CYS A 340 -23.99 -0.89 -21.74
N GLU A 341 -23.18 -1.44 -20.84
CA GLU A 341 -22.34 -2.59 -21.12
C GLU A 341 -23.15 -3.90 -21.18
N ALA A 342 -24.18 -4.06 -20.34
CA ALA A 342 -25.14 -5.14 -20.45
C ALA A 342 -25.89 -5.12 -21.79
N VAL A 343 -26.28 -3.93 -22.27
CA VAL A 343 -26.90 -3.74 -23.60
C VAL A 343 -25.90 -4.05 -24.71
N ARG A 344 -24.63 -3.62 -24.59
CA ARG A 344 -23.57 -3.92 -25.56
C ARG A 344 -23.31 -5.41 -25.65
N LEU A 345 -23.17 -6.10 -24.52
CA LEU A 345 -22.97 -7.55 -24.43
C LEU A 345 -24.19 -8.32 -24.96
N ALA A 346 -25.42 -7.85 -24.67
CA ALA A 346 -26.64 -8.46 -25.21
C ALA A 346 -26.70 -8.35 -26.75
N LYS A 347 -26.35 -7.19 -27.31
CA LYS A 347 -26.23 -7.00 -28.77
C LYS A 347 -25.14 -7.90 -29.37
N MET A 348 -24.01 -8.02 -28.68
CA MET A 348 -22.86 -8.81 -29.14
C MET A 348 -23.13 -10.32 -29.11
N HIS A 349 -23.89 -10.81 -28.12
CA HIS A 349 -24.22 -12.24 -27.99
C HIS A 349 -25.39 -12.70 -28.88
N GLN A 350 -26.29 -11.80 -29.28
CA GLN A 350 -27.50 -12.17 -30.04
C GLN A 350 -27.40 -11.91 -31.56
N GLY A 351 -26.34 -11.25 -32.03
CA GLY A 351 -26.13 -10.99 -33.47
C GLY A 351 -27.34 -10.30 -34.15
N ASP A 352 -27.49 -10.49 -35.46
CA ASP A 352 -28.53 -9.88 -36.32
C ASP A 352 -30.00 -10.17 -35.89
N ALA A 353 -30.22 -10.97 -34.84
CA ALA A 353 -31.56 -11.25 -34.31
C ALA A 353 -32.24 -10.04 -33.66
N TRP A 354 -31.50 -8.96 -33.35
CA TRP A 354 -32.07 -7.71 -32.84
C TRP A 354 -32.83 -6.89 -33.90
N GLU A 355 -32.73 -7.23 -35.19
CA GLU A 355 -33.43 -6.50 -36.26
C GLU A 355 -34.89 -6.95 -36.48
N ARG A 356 -35.42 -7.90 -35.68
CA ARG A 356 -36.81 -8.38 -35.85
C ARG A 356 -37.57 -8.50 -34.55
N TYR A 357 -37.79 -7.36 -33.89
CA TYR A 357 -39.03 -7.14 -33.15
C TYR A 357 -39.67 -5.86 -33.65
N VAL A 358 -40.44 -6.02 -34.73
CA VAL A 358 -41.28 -4.97 -35.31
C VAL A 358 -42.67 -5.17 -34.70
N ASP A 359 -43.07 -4.28 -33.78
CA ASP A 359 -44.48 -4.07 -33.51
C ASP A 359 -45.04 -3.19 -34.64
N LYS A 360 -46.11 -3.65 -35.29
CA LYS A 360 -46.63 -3.06 -36.53
C LYS A 360 -47.69 -1.97 -36.30
N GLU A 361 -47.98 -1.57 -35.06
CA GLU A 361 -49.19 -0.78 -34.80
C GLU A 361 -49.00 0.68 -34.40
N ASN A 362 -47.82 1.20 -34.05
CA ASN A 362 -47.67 2.63 -33.72
C ASN A 362 -46.38 3.26 -34.27
N GLU A 363 -46.53 4.14 -35.26
CA GLU A 363 -45.45 4.87 -35.96
C GLU A 363 -44.93 6.10 -35.20
N GLU A 364 -44.68 6.03 -33.89
CA GLU A 364 -43.98 7.10 -33.16
C GLU A 364 -42.88 6.55 -32.25
N TRP A 365 -41.69 7.16 -32.35
CA TRP A 365 -40.49 6.76 -31.61
C TRP A 365 -40.25 7.75 -30.46
N GLU A 366 -40.37 7.29 -29.21
CA GLU A 366 -39.71 7.92 -28.06
C GLU A 366 -38.92 6.87 -27.30
N TYR A 367 -37.62 7.13 -27.11
CA TYR A 367 -36.76 6.29 -26.28
C TYR A 367 -36.94 6.72 -24.82
N ASP A 368 -37.69 5.95 -24.02
CA ASP A 368 -37.79 6.19 -22.58
C ASP A 368 -36.69 5.40 -21.84
N ALA A 369 -35.64 6.12 -21.42
CA ALA A 369 -34.52 5.59 -20.64
C ALA A 369 -34.92 5.09 -19.23
N LYS A 370 -36.19 5.21 -18.82
CA LYS A 370 -36.67 4.84 -17.47
C LYS A 370 -37.23 3.44 -17.34
N LEU A 371 -37.32 2.64 -18.40
CA LEU A 371 -37.82 1.27 -18.30
C LEU A 371 -36.71 0.31 -17.86
N PRO A 372 -36.80 -0.33 -16.67
CA PRO A 372 -35.82 -1.31 -16.24
C PRO A 372 -35.89 -2.52 -17.17
N VAL A 373 -34.80 -2.81 -17.87
CA VAL A 373 -34.62 -4.08 -18.57
C VAL A 373 -34.68 -5.18 -17.53
N LYS A 374 -35.83 -5.86 -17.40
CA LYS A 374 -35.91 -7.11 -16.65
C LYS A 374 -35.08 -8.15 -17.40
N ALA A 375 -33.79 -8.21 -17.09
CA ALA A 375 -32.93 -9.31 -17.48
C ALA A 375 -33.49 -10.58 -16.81
N MET A 376 -34.22 -11.40 -17.57
CA MET A 376 -34.49 -12.77 -17.15
C MET A 376 -33.15 -13.49 -17.02
N ARG A 377 -32.76 -13.82 -15.80
CA ARG A 377 -31.69 -14.80 -15.50
C ARG A 377 -32.06 -16.12 -16.17
N GLN A 378 -31.44 -16.44 -17.32
CA GLN A 378 -31.42 -17.80 -17.85
C GLN A 378 -30.36 -18.63 -17.12
N GLU A 379 -30.60 -18.93 -15.85
CA GLU A 379 -29.90 -20.00 -15.12
C GLU A 379 -30.72 -21.30 -15.27
N SER A 380 -30.73 -21.95 -16.44
CA SER A 380 -31.34 -23.29 -16.54
C SER A 380 -30.92 -24.22 -17.70
N ILE A 381 -29.95 -23.87 -18.55
CA ILE A 381 -29.62 -24.73 -19.72
C ILE A 381 -28.29 -25.50 -19.61
N TYR A 382 -27.41 -25.22 -18.63
CA TYR A 382 -26.09 -25.89 -18.57
C TYR A 382 -25.97 -27.13 -17.66
N VAL A 383 -27.06 -27.68 -17.11
CA VAL A 383 -26.99 -28.83 -16.17
C VAL A 383 -27.52 -30.17 -16.75
N LYS A 384 -27.76 -30.29 -18.05
CA LYS A 384 -28.21 -31.58 -18.67
C LYS A 384 -27.28 -32.16 -19.74
N GLY A 385 -25.95 -32.02 -19.54
CA GLY A 385 -24.94 -32.56 -20.47
C GLY A 385 -24.04 -33.68 -19.93
N TYR A 386 -23.94 -33.89 -18.61
CA TYR A 386 -22.97 -34.81 -18.03
C TYR A 386 -23.60 -35.73 -16.97
N GLN A 387 -24.44 -36.66 -17.44
CA GLN A 387 -24.86 -37.82 -16.66
C GLN A 387 -25.37 -38.91 -17.62
N ARG A 388 -24.45 -39.51 -18.37
CA ARG A 388 -24.61 -40.82 -19.03
C ARG A 388 -23.25 -41.28 -19.55
N LYS A 389 -22.51 -41.98 -18.69
CA LYS A 389 -21.51 -43.03 -18.95
C LYS A 389 -20.74 -43.29 -17.66
N ALA A 390 -21.42 -43.95 -16.72
CA ALA A 390 -20.80 -44.58 -15.56
C ALA A 390 -21.56 -45.86 -15.18
N ASP A 391 -22.24 -46.47 -16.15
CA ASP A 391 -22.70 -47.85 -16.11
C ASP A 391 -22.19 -48.44 -17.44
N ASP A 392 -21.41 -49.52 -17.35
CA ASP A 392 -20.59 -50.18 -18.38
C ASP A 392 -19.11 -49.72 -18.46
N LEU A 393 -18.33 -50.08 -17.42
CA LEU A 393 -17.00 -50.71 -17.52
C LEU A 393 -16.50 -51.19 -16.15
#